data_AF-A0A350YQP6-F1
#
_entry.id   AF-A0A350YQP6-F1
#
_cell.length_a   1.000
_cell.length_b   1.000
_cell.length_c   1.000
_cell.angle_alpha   90.00
_cell.angle_beta   90.00
_cell.angle_gamma   90.00
#
_symmetry.space_group_name_H-M   'P 1'
#
loop_
_entity.id
_entity.type
_entity.pdbx_description
1 polymer ?
#
loop_
_entity_poly.entity_id
_entity_poly.type
_entity_poly.pdbx_seq_one_letter_code
_entity_poly.pdbx_strand_id
1 'polypeptide(L)' 'SIFRANFYKCGDKLTMPHYLTWNQVGTDKPDFHRPEFFGSLEFA' A
#
# COMPACT_ATOMS: atom_id res chain seq x y z
N SER A 1 -8.96 5.99 18.58
CA SER A 1 -8.31 6.96 17.66
C SER A 1 -8.24 6.38 16.26
N ILE A 2 -8.45 7.18 15.22
CA ILE A 2 -8.34 6.73 13.82
C ILE A 2 -6.98 7.16 13.26
N PHE A 3 -6.23 6.21 12.73
CA PHE A 3 -4.98 6.44 12.00
C PHE A 3 -5.18 6.21 10.51
N ARG A 4 -4.35 6.85 9.68
CA ARG A 4 -4.30 6.63 8.23
C ARG A 4 -3.02 5.88 7.90
N ALA A 5 -3.14 4.69 7.32
CA ALA A 5 -1.99 3.88 6.92
C ALA A 5 -2.31 2.93 5.75
N ASN A 6 -1.29 2.26 5.23
CA ASN A 6 -1.43 1.16 4.29
C ASN A 6 -0.42 0.05 4.62
N PHE A 7 -0.67 -1.16 4.13
CA PHE A 7 0.22 -2.31 4.25
C PHE A 7 0.58 -2.81 2.86
N TYR A 8 1.82 -3.24 2.66
CA TYR A 8 2.29 -3.65 1.34
C TYR A 8 3.18 -4.90 1.37
N LYS A 9 3.23 -5.60 0.23
CA LYS A 9 4.20 -6.67 -0.06
C LYS A 9 4.79 -6.44 -1.44
N CYS A 10 6.11 -6.46 -1.53
CA CYS A 10 6.83 -6.34 -2.80
C CYS A 10 7.87 -7.44 -3.01
N GLY A 11 8.33 -7.57 -4.25
CA GLY A 11 9.21 -8.64 -4.71
C GLY A 11 10.06 -8.24 -5.92
N ASP A 12 10.63 -7.04 -5.92
CA ASP A 12 11.24 -6.37 -7.06
C ASP A 12 12.33 -7.20 -7.78
N LYS A 13 13.08 -8.02 -7.04
CA LYS A 13 14.19 -8.83 -7.56
C LYS A 13 13.84 -10.31 -7.75
N LEU A 14 12.57 -10.68 -7.64
CA LEU A 14 12.13 -12.06 -7.85
C LEU A 14 11.94 -12.34 -9.35
N THR A 15 11.99 -13.62 -9.73
CA THR A 15 11.71 -14.06 -11.11
C THR A 15 10.35 -13.56 -11.60
N MET A 16 9.37 -13.42 -10.70
CA MET A 16 8.11 -12.75 -10.94
C MET A 16 7.93 -11.58 -9.96
N PRO A 17 8.25 -10.35 -10.38
CA PRO A 17 8.00 -9.15 -9.60
C PRO A 17 6.52 -9.00 -9.29
N HIS A 18 6.21 -8.54 -8.07
CA HIS A 18 4.84 -8.30 -7.63
C HIS A 18 4.80 -7.17 -6.60
N TYR A 19 3.67 -6.47 -6.59
CA TYR A 19 3.43 -5.31 -5.75
C TYR A 19 1.97 -5.35 -5.30
N LEU A 20 1.74 -5.55 -4.01
CA LEU A 20 0.41 -5.65 -3.42
C LEU A 20 0.26 -4.61 -2.32
N THR A 21 -0.95 -4.08 -2.19
CA THR A 21 -1.35 -3.14 -1.15
C THR A 21 -2.67 -3.59 -0.53
N TRP A 22 -2.88 -3.29 0.76
CA TRP A 22 -4.17 -3.53 1.41
C TRP A 22 -5.24 -2.57 0.88
N ASN A 23 -4.96 -1.27 0.91
CA ASN A 23 -5.82 -0.26 0.30
C ASN A 23 -5.29 0.12 -1.08
N GLN A 24 -6.15 0.14 -2.09
CA GLN A 24 -5.76 0.31 -3.50
C GLN A 24 -5.05 1.65 -3.75
N VAL A 25 -3.91 1.60 -4.45
CA VAL A 25 -3.18 2.77 -4.93
C VAL A 25 -3.39 2.92 -6.44
N GLY A 26 -3.96 4.04 -6.85
CA GLY A 26 -4.35 4.32 -8.23
C GLY A 26 -3.31 5.11 -9.02
N THR A 27 -2.06 4.64 -9.07
CA THR A 27 -0.95 5.28 -9.80
C THR A 27 -0.52 4.46 -11.01
N ASP A 28 0.05 5.10 -12.03
CA ASP A 28 0.49 4.45 -13.28
C ASP A 28 1.58 3.38 -13.06
N LYS A 29 2.40 3.55 -12.01
CA LYS A 29 3.45 2.61 -11.59
C LYS A 29 3.29 2.31 -10.09
N PRO A 30 3.85 1.19 -9.60
CA PRO A 30 3.88 0.91 -8.17
C PRO A 30 4.55 2.06 -7.39
N ASP A 31 3.78 2.73 -6.54
CA ASP A 31 4.26 3.79 -5.67
C ASP A 31 3.60 3.66 -4.29
N PHE A 32 4.34 3.17 -3.30
CA PHE A 32 3.80 2.95 -1.96
C PHE A 32 3.76 4.22 -1.10
N HIS A 33 4.48 5.28 -1.48
CA HIS A 33 4.62 6.50 -0.68
C HIS A 33 3.58 7.54 -1.05
N ARG A 34 2.31 7.14 -1.07
CA ARG A 34 1.17 7.99 -1.45
C ARG A 34 0.12 8.07 -0.33
N PRO A 35 0.31 8.99 0.64
CA PRO A 35 -0.57 9.11 1.82
C PRO A 35 -2.04 9.38 1.48
N GLU A 36 -2.34 9.95 0.32
CA GLU A 36 -3.71 10.15 -0.15
C GLU A 36 -4.49 8.83 -0.30
N PHE A 37 -3.81 7.72 -0.60
CA PHE A 37 -4.39 6.38 -0.75
C PHE A 37 -4.35 5.55 0.56
N PHE A 38 -4.03 6.13 1.71
CA PHE A 38 -4.06 5.39 2.97
C PHE A 38 -5.50 5.07 3.41
N GLY A 39 -5.72 3.84 3.87
CA GLY A 39 -6.97 3.41 4.48
C GLY A 39 -7.08 3.84 5.95
N SER A 40 -8.27 3.68 6.54
CA SER A 40 -8.53 4.01 7.94
C SER A 40 -8.27 2.82 8.85
N LEU A 41 -7.46 3.01 9.89
CA LEU A 41 -7.22 2.05 10.96
C LEU A 41 -7.82 2.58 12.26
N GLU A 42 -8.86 1.90 12.75
CA GLU A 42 -9.51 2.22 14.02
C GLU A 42 -9.07 1.22 15.09
N PHE A 43 -8.53 1.75 16.19
CA PHE A 43 -8.10 0.95 17.34
C PHE A 43 -9.17 1.04 18.43
N ALA A 44 -9.57 -0.13 18.93
CA ALA A 44 -10.50 -0.31 20.04
C ALA A 44 -9.82 -0.04 21.40
#